data_AF-A0A3D6E1X0-F1
#
_entry.id   AF-A0A3D6E1X0-F1
#
_cell.length_a   1.000
_cell.length_b   1.000
_cell.length_c   1.000
_cell.angle_alpha   90.00
_cell.angle_beta   90.00
_cell.angle_gamma   90.00
#
_symmetry.space_group_name_H-M   'P 1'
#
loop_
_entity.id
_entity.type
_entity.pdbx_description
1 polymer ?
#
loop_
_entity_poly.entity_id
_entity_poly.type
_entity_poly.pdbx_seq_one_letter_code
_entity_poly.pdbx_strand_id
1 'polypeptide(L)'
;MPNITESPNEYPRRILVAVTGLSPQIVTETLYALAVAPSGVAFVPTEIHLITTRSGAEKARLALLSEEPGWFHRLCQDYALPPIRFAAETIHVLEDANGQPLEDIRSPDDNRCAADGITGIIRRFTADPDCALHVSIAGGRKTMGFFLGYALSLYGRPQDRLSHVLVSEPFESSIGFYYPTPSSRVIEMPGGRLVDSAQAQVTLAELPFVSLRHGLPEALLTGLASYNQTVAAARRALAPARLQIDLATRRIEAAGKVFALPPAELALLSVFARRAQHGEAALPAPSKELPDNDWKQRYLVELRWIAGPLKDLDDTERALRKGMDGGYFSAHLSKLRKLLRGELGPAAEPYLISDGGSRPRRYSLSLRPTSISYDGIEVKE
;
A
#
# COMPACT_ATOMS: atom_id res chain seq x y z
N MET A 1 -22.33 5.21 8.56
CA MET A 1 -21.20 5.37 7.61
C MET A 1 -21.56 6.55 6.74
N PRO A 2 -20.84 7.69 6.81
CA PRO A 2 -21.15 8.80 5.92
C PRO A 2 -20.76 8.40 4.50
N ASN A 3 -21.65 8.66 3.54
CA ASN A 3 -21.42 8.52 2.11
C ASN A 3 -20.11 9.24 1.74
N ILE A 4 -19.06 8.49 1.44
CA ILE A 4 -17.88 9.02 0.78
C ILE A 4 -18.31 9.24 -0.67
N THR A 5 -18.47 10.48 -1.06
CA THR A 5 -18.69 10.86 -2.46
C THR A 5 -17.49 10.35 -3.27
N GLU A 6 -17.68 9.28 -4.06
CA GLU A 6 -16.65 8.68 -4.93
C GLU A 6 -16.27 9.58 -6.12
N SER A 7 -16.87 10.77 -6.21
CA SER A 7 -16.70 11.80 -7.23
C SER A 7 -15.48 12.69 -6.94
N PRO A 8 -14.32 12.48 -7.60
CA PRO A 8 -13.07 13.22 -7.29
C PRO A 8 -13.19 14.73 -7.52
N ASN A 9 -14.10 15.15 -8.41
CA ASN A 9 -14.37 16.53 -8.76
C ASN A 9 -15.04 17.35 -7.64
N GLU A 10 -15.63 16.70 -6.63
CA GLU A 10 -16.34 17.38 -5.53
C GLU A 10 -15.41 17.76 -4.37
N TYR A 11 -14.18 17.23 -4.35
CA TYR A 11 -13.21 17.55 -3.31
C TYR A 11 -12.76 19.00 -3.40
N PRO A 12 -12.62 19.72 -2.27
CA PRO A 12 -12.20 21.12 -2.27
C PRO A 12 -10.79 21.30 -2.81
N ARG A 13 -9.92 20.31 -2.59
CA ARG A 13 -8.55 20.29 -3.08
C ARG A 13 -8.39 19.18 -4.13
N ARG A 14 -8.10 19.55 -5.37
CA ARG A 14 -7.99 18.62 -6.51
C ARG A 14 -6.61 18.75 -7.10
N ILE A 15 -5.84 17.69 -7.07
CA ILE A 15 -4.42 17.74 -7.37
C ILE A 15 -4.14 16.91 -8.62
N LEU A 16 -3.61 17.56 -9.66
CA LEU A 16 -3.01 16.84 -10.78
C LEU A 16 -1.53 16.62 -10.46
N VAL A 17 -1.11 15.36 -10.33
CA VAL A 17 0.31 14.99 -10.19
C VAL A 17 0.79 14.36 -11.49
N ALA A 18 1.83 14.91 -12.08
CA ALA A 18 2.44 14.37 -13.29
C ALA A 18 3.94 14.13 -13.08
N VAL A 19 4.48 13.12 -13.75
CA VAL A 19 5.92 12.99 -13.96
C VAL A 19 6.27 13.50 -15.36
N THR A 20 7.39 14.20 -15.49
CA THR A 20 7.91 14.55 -16.82
C THR A 20 9.42 14.39 -16.92
N GLY A 21 9.88 14.21 -18.15
CA GLY A 21 11.28 14.26 -18.53
C GLY A 21 11.48 15.47 -19.42
N LEU A 22 11.83 15.22 -20.68
CA LEU A 22 12.04 16.29 -21.66
C LEU A 22 10.77 16.69 -22.42
N SER A 23 9.60 16.17 -22.07
CA SER A 23 8.34 16.48 -22.75
C SER A 23 7.33 17.11 -21.78
N PRO A 24 7.45 18.41 -21.46
CA PRO A 24 6.52 19.08 -20.55
C PRO A 24 5.10 19.20 -21.12
N GLN A 25 4.90 19.01 -22.43
CA GLN A 25 3.61 19.00 -23.12
C GLN A 25 2.58 18.10 -22.43
N ILE A 26 3.04 16.99 -21.84
CA ILE A 26 2.18 16.01 -21.17
C ILE A 26 1.30 16.64 -20.06
N VAL A 27 1.77 17.73 -19.45
CA VAL A 27 1.02 18.46 -18.41
C VAL A 27 -0.20 19.16 -19.02
N THR A 28 -0.01 19.87 -20.13
CA THR A 28 -1.10 20.58 -20.82
C THR A 28 -2.04 19.63 -21.53
N GLU A 29 -1.52 18.55 -22.13
CA GLU A 29 -2.33 17.50 -22.75
C GLU A 29 -3.24 16.82 -21.72
N THR A 30 -2.68 16.46 -20.56
CA THR A 30 -3.45 15.86 -19.47
C THR A 30 -4.48 16.84 -18.92
N LEU A 31 -4.09 18.10 -18.66
CA LEU A 31 -5.02 19.12 -18.15
C LEU A 31 -6.17 19.37 -19.12
N TYR A 32 -5.88 19.46 -20.42
CA TYR A 32 -6.90 19.61 -21.46
C TYR A 32 -7.90 18.44 -21.43
N ALA A 33 -7.41 17.20 -21.39
CA ALA A 33 -8.27 16.02 -21.37
C ALA A 33 -9.11 15.90 -20.07
N LEU A 34 -8.63 16.45 -18.95
CA LEU A 34 -9.34 16.43 -17.67
C LEU A 34 -10.39 17.53 -17.53
N ALA A 35 -10.05 18.74 -17.99
CA ALA A 35 -10.82 19.95 -17.70
C ALA A 35 -11.67 20.42 -18.89
N VAL A 36 -11.21 20.21 -20.12
CA VAL A 36 -11.81 20.77 -21.34
C VAL A 36 -12.57 19.71 -22.13
N ALA A 37 -11.96 18.55 -22.34
CA ALA A 37 -12.53 17.45 -23.13
C ALA A 37 -12.61 16.13 -22.33
N PRO A 38 -13.25 16.11 -21.15
CA PRO A 38 -13.35 14.90 -20.35
C PRO A 38 -14.27 13.88 -21.02
N SER A 39 -13.89 12.60 -20.93
CA SER A 39 -14.76 11.47 -21.29
C SER A 39 -15.96 11.31 -20.34
N GLY A 40 -15.97 12.01 -19.20
CA GLY A 40 -16.99 11.95 -18.16
C GLY A 40 -17.11 13.28 -17.42
N VAL A 41 -17.26 13.24 -16.09
CA VAL A 41 -17.30 14.46 -15.27
C VAL A 41 -15.92 15.12 -15.28
N ALA A 42 -15.88 16.43 -15.57
CA ALA A 42 -14.64 17.20 -15.60
C ALA A 42 -13.93 17.17 -14.23
N PHE A 43 -12.63 16.90 -14.25
CA PHE A 43 -11.75 17.07 -13.09
C PHE A 43 -10.89 18.30 -13.32
N VAL A 44 -11.33 19.46 -12.81
CA VAL A 44 -10.55 20.70 -12.91
C VAL A 44 -9.65 20.82 -11.68
N PRO A 45 -8.32 20.60 -11.79
CA PRO A 45 -7.44 20.64 -10.64
C PRO A 45 -7.38 22.05 -10.04
N THR A 46 -7.30 22.14 -8.71
CA THR A 46 -6.99 23.38 -8.01
C THR A 46 -5.48 23.65 -8.02
N GLU A 47 -4.67 22.60 -8.13
CA GLU A 47 -3.23 22.72 -8.25
C GLU A 47 -2.61 21.58 -9.06
N ILE A 48 -1.45 21.85 -9.64
CA ILE A 48 -0.66 20.89 -10.41
C ILE A 48 0.68 20.73 -9.72
N HIS A 49 1.14 19.50 -9.55
CA HIS A 49 2.47 19.17 -9.09
C HIS A 49 3.21 18.33 -10.11
N LEU A 50 4.39 18.80 -10.49
CA LEU A 50 5.23 18.15 -11.47
C LEU A 50 6.44 17.52 -10.79
N ILE A 51 6.67 16.22 -10.98
CA ILE A 51 7.83 15.52 -10.44
C ILE A 51 8.82 15.24 -11.58
N THR A 52 10.06 15.70 -11.43
CA THR A 52 11.04 15.64 -12.53
C THR A 52 12.49 15.74 -12.03
N THR A 53 13.45 15.72 -12.95
CA THR A 53 14.87 15.99 -12.69
C THR A 53 15.18 17.46 -12.96
N ARG A 54 16.39 17.93 -12.64
CA ARG A 54 16.77 19.34 -12.83
C ARG A 54 16.54 19.81 -14.28
N SER A 55 16.96 18.99 -15.25
CA SER A 55 16.80 19.28 -16.68
C SER A 55 15.32 19.38 -17.11
N GLY A 56 14.47 18.48 -16.61
CA GLY A 56 13.03 18.54 -16.88
C GLY A 56 12.34 19.71 -16.20
N ALA A 57 12.78 20.09 -14.99
CA ALA A 57 12.25 21.25 -14.27
C ALA A 57 12.50 22.55 -15.03
N GLU A 58 13.73 22.75 -15.53
CA GLU A 58 14.05 23.95 -16.30
C GLU A 58 13.24 24.00 -17.61
N LYS A 59 13.10 22.85 -18.30
CA LYS A 59 12.29 22.78 -19.51
C LYS A 59 10.81 23.06 -19.24
N ALA A 60 10.25 22.55 -18.14
CA ALA A 60 8.88 22.83 -17.74
C ALA A 60 8.69 24.31 -17.38
N ARG A 61 9.63 24.91 -16.64
CA ARG A 61 9.61 26.34 -16.30
C ARG A 61 9.60 27.21 -17.56
N LEU A 62 10.51 26.94 -18.50
CA LEU A 62 10.62 27.70 -19.75
C LEU A 62 9.44 27.49 -20.69
N ALA A 63 8.91 26.26 -20.80
CA ALA A 63 7.83 25.96 -21.74
C ALA A 63 6.44 26.30 -21.20
N LEU A 64 6.18 26.02 -19.92
CA LEU A 64 4.85 26.08 -19.33
C LEU A 64 4.62 27.37 -18.52
N LEU A 65 5.61 27.84 -17.77
CA LEU A 65 5.46 28.89 -16.75
C LEU A 65 6.07 30.26 -17.14
N SER A 66 6.75 30.35 -18.28
CA SER A 66 7.27 31.62 -18.79
C SER A 66 6.13 32.56 -19.23
N GLU A 67 6.42 33.85 -19.37
CA GLU A 67 5.46 34.77 -20.03
C GLU A 67 5.26 34.38 -21.50
N GLU A 68 6.35 33.99 -22.16
CA GLU A 68 6.35 33.45 -23.51
C GLU A 68 7.38 32.30 -23.62
N PRO A 69 6.98 31.09 -24.09
CA PRO A 69 5.66 30.72 -24.60
C PRO A 69 4.57 30.51 -23.55
N GLY A 70 4.86 30.18 -22.28
CA GLY A 70 3.85 30.11 -21.23
C GLY A 70 2.65 29.20 -21.51
N TRP A 71 2.87 28.01 -22.06
CA TRP A 71 1.79 27.18 -22.61
C TRP A 71 0.71 26.75 -21.59
N PHE A 72 1.05 26.64 -20.30
CA PHE A 72 0.05 26.39 -19.28
C PHE A 72 -0.87 27.61 -19.09
N HIS A 73 -0.30 28.82 -19.05
CA HIS A 73 -1.08 30.06 -18.95
C HIS A 73 -1.96 30.26 -20.18
N ARG A 74 -1.44 29.97 -21.38
CA ARG A 74 -2.22 30.02 -22.63
C ARG A 74 -3.39 29.05 -22.61
N LEU A 75 -3.19 27.79 -22.20
CA LEU A 75 -4.28 26.82 -22.08
C LEU A 75 -5.37 27.31 -21.13
N CYS A 76 -5.00 27.88 -19.99
CA CYS A 76 -5.95 28.41 -19.02
C CYS A 76 -6.76 29.59 -19.60
N GLN A 77 -6.12 30.48 -20.37
CA GLN A 77 -6.77 31.62 -21.01
C GLN A 77 -7.68 31.16 -22.16
N ASP A 78 -7.17 30.31 -23.05
CA ASP A 78 -7.86 29.81 -24.25
C ASP A 78 -9.20 29.14 -23.91
N TYR A 79 -9.25 28.43 -22.77
CA TYR A 79 -10.45 27.70 -22.33
C TYR A 79 -11.12 28.30 -21.09
N ALA A 80 -10.73 29.51 -20.68
CA ALA A 80 -11.27 30.20 -19.50
C ALA A 80 -11.31 29.31 -18.24
N LEU A 81 -10.24 28.54 -18.00
CA LEU A 81 -10.14 27.67 -16.84
C LEU A 81 -10.12 28.51 -15.55
N PRO A 82 -10.73 28.02 -14.45
CA PRO A 82 -10.64 28.69 -13.15
C PRO A 82 -9.17 28.73 -12.68
N PRO A 83 -8.85 29.53 -11.66
CA PRO A 83 -7.48 29.61 -11.14
C PRO A 83 -6.94 28.23 -10.73
N ILE A 84 -5.80 27.84 -11.31
CA ILE A 84 -5.06 26.62 -11.00
C ILE A 84 -3.68 27.01 -10.51
N ARG A 85 -3.30 26.58 -9.31
CA ARG A 85 -1.96 26.82 -8.78
C ARG A 85 -0.94 25.90 -9.48
N PHE A 86 -0.11 26.48 -10.33
CA PHE A 86 1.05 25.80 -10.90
C PHE A 86 2.19 26.82 -11.06
N ALA A 87 3.25 26.64 -10.29
CA ALA A 87 4.37 27.56 -10.17
C ALA A 87 5.68 26.80 -9.89
N ALA A 88 6.81 27.51 -9.87
CA ALA A 88 8.12 26.89 -9.66
C ALA A 88 8.19 26.03 -8.39
N GLU A 89 7.49 26.44 -7.31
CA GLU A 89 7.46 25.74 -6.02
C GLU A 89 6.65 24.43 -6.07
N THR A 90 5.89 24.22 -7.14
CA THR A 90 5.13 22.98 -7.38
C THR A 90 5.84 22.02 -8.32
N ILE A 91 7.02 22.39 -8.81
CA ILE A 91 7.92 21.52 -9.56
C ILE A 91 8.89 20.87 -8.56
N HIS A 92 8.64 19.59 -8.27
CA HIS A 92 9.46 18.78 -7.38
C HIS A 92 10.63 18.18 -8.16
N VAL A 93 11.83 18.69 -7.88
CA VAL A 93 13.06 18.10 -8.42
C VAL A 93 13.48 16.94 -7.52
N LEU A 94 13.68 15.76 -8.12
CA LEU A 94 14.16 14.59 -7.40
C LEU A 94 15.62 14.79 -6.98
N GLU A 95 15.94 14.35 -5.77
CA GLU A 95 17.25 14.51 -5.14
C GLU A 95 17.97 13.16 -5.03
N ASP A 96 19.29 13.20 -4.96
CA ASP A 96 20.14 12.06 -4.65
C ASP A 96 20.22 11.80 -3.14
N ALA A 97 21.03 10.82 -2.73
CA ALA A 97 21.21 10.46 -1.32
C ALA A 97 21.86 11.58 -0.46
N ASN A 98 22.49 12.57 -1.09
CA ASN A 98 23.10 13.73 -0.44
C ASN A 98 22.18 14.97 -0.45
N GLY A 99 20.93 14.82 -0.89
CA GLY A 99 19.98 15.92 -1.04
C GLY A 99 20.31 16.86 -2.21
N GLN A 100 21.14 16.42 -3.17
CA GLN A 100 21.47 17.22 -4.35
C GLN A 100 20.47 16.93 -5.48
N PRO A 101 19.99 17.94 -6.21
CA PRO A 101 19.06 17.72 -7.32
C PRO A 101 19.68 16.85 -8.43
N LEU A 102 19.00 15.78 -8.80
CA LEU A 102 19.40 14.87 -9.88
C LEU A 102 19.34 15.58 -11.23
N GLU A 103 20.43 15.57 -11.98
CA GLU A 103 20.44 16.04 -13.38
C GLU A 103 19.57 15.15 -14.28
N ASP A 104 19.70 13.84 -14.08
CA ASP A 104 19.05 12.77 -14.81
C ASP A 104 19.13 11.47 -13.97
N ILE A 105 18.27 10.48 -14.25
CA ILE A 105 18.26 9.18 -13.55
C ILE A 105 19.01 8.16 -14.41
N ARG A 106 20.28 7.91 -14.10
CA ARG A 106 21.17 7.06 -14.93
C ARG A 106 21.74 5.87 -14.18
N SER A 107 21.77 5.90 -12.85
CA SER A 107 22.30 4.83 -12.02
C SER A 107 21.19 4.06 -11.27
N PRO A 108 21.49 2.86 -10.73
CA PRO A 108 20.61 2.18 -9.78
C PRO A 108 20.34 2.99 -8.51
N ASP A 109 21.33 3.75 -8.03
CA ASP A 109 21.19 4.61 -6.86
C ASP A 109 20.27 5.79 -7.13
N ASP A 110 20.37 6.42 -8.31
CA ASP A 110 19.45 7.48 -8.74
C ASP A 110 18.02 6.95 -8.82
N ASN A 111 17.84 5.72 -9.35
CA ASN A 111 16.51 5.09 -9.42
C ASN A 111 15.93 4.84 -8.03
N ARG A 112 16.75 4.44 -7.05
CA ARG A 112 16.31 4.26 -5.67
C ARG A 112 15.88 5.59 -5.05
N CYS A 113 16.69 6.65 -5.22
CA CYS A 113 16.36 7.97 -4.69
C CYS A 113 15.10 8.55 -5.37
N ALA A 114 14.96 8.35 -6.69
CA ALA A 114 13.76 8.73 -7.43
C ALA A 114 12.51 7.98 -6.93
N ALA A 115 12.62 6.68 -6.65
CA ALA A 115 11.54 5.89 -6.07
C ALA A 115 11.12 6.46 -4.72
N ASP A 116 12.07 6.73 -3.83
CA ASP A 116 11.81 7.29 -2.49
C ASP A 116 11.17 8.68 -2.58
N GLY A 117 11.67 9.56 -3.46
CA GLY A 117 11.14 10.90 -3.67
C GLY A 117 9.70 10.90 -4.21
N ILE A 118 9.44 10.15 -5.28
CA ILE A 118 8.09 10.01 -5.87
C ILE A 118 7.12 9.44 -4.83
N THR A 119 7.53 8.38 -4.14
CA THR A 119 6.71 7.71 -3.12
C THR A 119 6.40 8.64 -1.96
N GLY A 120 7.39 9.41 -1.49
CA GLY A 120 7.22 10.40 -0.44
C GLY A 120 6.23 11.50 -0.81
N ILE A 121 6.27 11.99 -2.06
CA ILE A 121 5.33 13.00 -2.56
C ILE A 121 3.90 12.47 -2.56
N ILE A 122 3.67 11.28 -3.13
CA ILE A 122 2.33 10.67 -3.18
C ILE A 122 1.81 10.35 -1.78
N ARG A 123 2.66 9.82 -0.89
CA ARG A 123 2.29 9.59 0.52
C ARG A 123 1.85 10.88 1.21
N ARG A 124 2.57 11.99 1.00
CA ARG A 124 2.20 13.30 1.59
C ARG A 124 0.84 13.78 1.11
N PHE A 125 0.56 13.73 -0.19
CA PHE A 125 -0.73 14.19 -0.69
C PHE A 125 -1.88 13.28 -0.24
N THR A 126 -1.70 11.97 -0.33
CA THR A 126 -2.73 10.99 0.10
C THR A 126 -2.90 10.91 1.62
N ALA A 127 -2.11 11.63 2.41
CA ALA A 127 -2.34 11.81 3.85
C ALA A 127 -3.45 12.83 4.14
N ASP A 128 -3.71 13.77 3.23
CA ASP A 128 -4.75 14.80 3.36
C ASP A 128 -6.11 14.27 2.90
N PRO A 129 -7.06 13.95 3.80
CA PRO A 129 -8.34 13.34 3.45
C PRO A 129 -9.23 14.25 2.58
N ASP A 130 -8.99 15.56 2.59
CA ASP A 130 -9.82 16.56 1.91
C ASP A 130 -9.36 16.84 0.47
N CYS A 131 -8.35 16.10 -0.02
CA CYS A 131 -7.92 16.15 -1.41
C CYS A 131 -8.27 14.91 -2.22
N ALA A 132 -8.42 15.09 -3.54
CA ALA A 132 -8.44 14.03 -4.52
C ALA A 132 -7.24 14.16 -5.48
N LEU A 133 -6.53 13.05 -5.71
CA LEU A 133 -5.39 13.00 -6.61
C LEU A 133 -5.79 12.45 -7.98
N HIS A 134 -5.40 13.15 -9.04
CA HIS A 134 -5.35 12.61 -10.39
C HIS A 134 -3.89 12.49 -10.83
N VAL A 135 -3.45 11.28 -11.12
CA VAL A 135 -2.04 10.96 -11.36
C VAL A 135 -1.83 10.60 -12.83
N SER A 136 -0.92 11.30 -13.51
CA SER A 136 -0.55 11.05 -14.91
C SER A 136 0.83 10.38 -15.02
N ILE A 137 0.87 9.21 -15.64
CA ILE A 137 2.10 8.40 -15.81
C ILE A 137 2.76 8.56 -17.19
N ALA A 138 2.27 9.48 -18.01
CA ALA A 138 2.59 9.53 -19.44
C ALA A 138 3.91 10.26 -19.78
N GLY A 139 4.69 10.69 -18.78
CA GLY A 139 5.95 11.41 -18.98
C GLY A 139 7.13 10.87 -18.18
N GLY A 140 8.32 11.39 -18.49
CA GLY A 140 9.56 11.02 -17.78
C GLY A 140 10.20 9.73 -18.28
N ARG A 141 11.19 9.26 -17.53
CA ARG A 141 11.73 7.91 -17.74
C ARG A 141 10.65 6.91 -17.35
N LYS A 142 10.55 5.79 -18.08
CA LYS A 142 9.55 4.73 -17.85
C LYS A 142 9.48 4.28 -16.38
N THR A 143 10.63 4.27 -15.69
CA THR A 143 10.72 3.92 -14.26
C THR A 143 10.01 4.91 -13.35
N MET A 144 9.98 6.21 -13.68
CA MET A 144 9.25 7.22 -12.91
C MET A 144 7.74 6.96 -12.95
N GLY A 145 7.19 6.69 -14.14
CA GLY A 145 5.77 6.33 -14.29
C GLY A 145 5.42 5.05 -13.51
N PHE A 146 6.32 4.06 -13.53
CA PHE A 146 6.17 2.86 -12.70
C PHE A 146 6.14 3.19 -11.20
N PHE A 147 7.10 3.97 -10.68
CA PHE A 147 7.12 4.33 -9.26
C PHE A 147 5.90 5.16 -8.86
N LEU A 148 5.41 6.02 -9.74
CA LEU A 148 4.23 6.84 -9.49
C LEU A 148 2.96 5.99 -9.38
N GLY A 149 2.72 5.09 -10.35
CA GLY A 149 1.59 4.16 -10.30
C GLY A 149 1.68 3.17 -9.14
N TYR A 150 2.89 2.75 -8.78
CA TYR A 150 3.12 1.85 -7.66
C TYR A 150 2.94 2.55 -6.30
N ALA A 151 3.40 3.80 -6.17
CA ALA A 151 3.11 4.62 -5.01
C ALA A 151 1.59 4.83 -4.83
N LEU A 152 0.85 5.03 -5.92
CA LEU A 152 -0.61 5.10 -5.85
C LEU A 152 -1.24 3.75 -5.47
N SER A 153 -0.69 2.62 -5.93
CA SER A 153 -1.12 1.30 -5.45
C SER A 153 -0.89 1.13 -3.94
N LEU A 154 0.15 1.71 -3.37
CA LEU A 154 0.43 1.62 -1.93
C LEU A 154 -0.43 2.58 -1.09
N TYR A 155 -0.60 3.83 -1.54
CA TYR A 155 -1.17 4.89 -0.72
C TYR A 155 -2.47 5.49 -1.25
N GLY A 156 -2.84 5.20 -2.50
CA GLY A 156 -4.03 5.74 -3.14
C GLY A 156 -5.31 5.34 -2.42
N ARG A 157 -6.31 6.22 -2.52
CA ARG A 157 -7.61 6.12 -1.87
C ARG A 157 -8.73 5.97 -2.92
N PRO A 158 -9.96 5.65 -2.52
CA PRO A 158 -11.06 5.46 -3.48
C PRO A 158 -11.33 6.65 -4.41
N GLN A 159 -11.07 7.88 -3.96
CA GLN A 159 -11.23 9.09 -4.78
C GLN A 159 -10.06 9.40 -5.71
N ASP A 160 -8.91 8.71 -5.55
CA ASP A 160 -7.74 8.99 -6.36
C ASP A 160 -7.84 8.25 -7.72
N ARG A 161 -7.22 8.82 -8.77
CA ARG A 161 -7.29 8.34 -10.15
C ARG A 161 -5.89 8.26 -10.76
N LEU A 162 -5.71 7.31 -11.67
CA LEU A 162 -4.48 7.10 -12.44
C LEU A 162 -4.84 7.12 -13.92
N SER A 163 -4.02 7.78 -14.74
CA SER A 163 -4.27 7.85 -16.18
C SER A 163 -3.02 7.95 -17.02
N HIS A 164 -3.20 7.65 -18.31
CA HIS A 164 -2.25 7.96 -19.36
C HIS A 164 -2.95 8.77 -20.46
N VAL A 165 -2.41 9.93 -20.81
CA VAL A 165 -2.92 10.73 -21.92
C VAL A 165 -2.44 10.16 -23.26
N LEU A 166 -3.31 10.17 -24.26
CA LEU A 166 -3.04 9.71 -25.62
C LEU A 166 -3.35 10.86 -26.57
N VAL A 167 -2.40 11.17 -27.43
CA VAL A 167 -2.52 12.22 -28.43
C VAL A 167 -2.59 11.55 -29.79
N SER A 168 -3.52 11.97 -30.65
CA SER A 168 -3.64 11.39 -31.99
C SER A 168 -2.42 11.69 -32.86
N GLU A 169 -2.12 10.79 -33.79
CA GLU A 169 -1.19 11.13 -34.87
C GLU A 169 -1.70 12.36 -35.65
N PRO A 170 -0.79 13.23 -36.13
CA PRO A 170 0.66 13.11 -36.00
C PRO A 170 1.24 13.85 -34.77
N PHE A 171 0.41 14.34 -33.87
CA PHE A 171 0.80 15.29 -32.83
C PHE A 171 1.60 14.67 -31.68
N GLU A 172 1.44 13.37 -31.42
CA GLU A 172 2.06 12.64 -30.29
C GLU A 172 3.59 12.77 -30.17
N SER A 173 4.29 12.96 -31.28
CA SER A 173 5.75 13.11 -31.32
C SER A 173 6.20 14.56 -31.56
N SER A 174 5.27 15.51 -31.58
CA SER A 174 5.57 16.91 -31.88
C SER A 174 6.09 17.65 -30.66
N ILE A 175 7.26 18.27 -30.80
CA ILE A 175 7.78 19.21 -29.79
C ILE A 175 6.95 20.49 -29.69
N GLY A 176 6.17 20.81 -30.74
CA GLY A 176 5.42 22.07 -30.86
C GLY A 176 3.94 21.96 -30.50
N PHE A 177 3.42 20.76 -30.27
CA PHE A 177 2.03 20.54 -29.83
C PHE A 177 1.96 20.53 -28.30
N TYR A 178 0.97 21.20 -27.70
CA TYR A 178 0.79 21.23 -26.24
C TYR A 178 -0.65 20.89 -25.82
N TYR A 179 -1.63 21.29 -26.63
CA TYR A 179 -3.04 20.95 -26.49
C TYR A 179 -3.76 21.33 -27.80
N PRO A 180 -4.95 20.78 -28.08
CA PRO A 180 -5.78 21.24 -29.18
C PRO A 180 -6.21 22.68 -28.91
N THR A 181 -5.89 23.61 -29.81
CA THR A 181 -6.23 25.02 -29.64
C THR A 181 -7.69 25.29 -30.04
N PRO A 182 -8.37 26.29 -29.46
CA PRO A 182 -9.76 26.60 -29.80
C PRO A 182 -9.91 27.18 -31.22
N SER A 183 -8.83 27.72 -31.77
CA SER A 183 -8.76 28.31 -33.12
C SER A 183 -7.56 27.79 -33.87
N SER A 184 -7.65 27.75 -35.20
CA SER A 184 -6.58 27.24 -36.07
C SER A 184 -5.20 27.79 -35.69
N ARG A 185 -4.27 26.87 -35.41
CA ARG A 185 -2.87 27.18 -35.16
C ARG A 185 -2.03 26.11 -35.83
N VAL A 186 -1.44 26.51 -36.95
CA VAL A 186 -0.58 25.66 -37.76
C VAL A 186 0.77 25.47 -37.07
N ILE A 187 1.20 24.22 -36.97
CA ILE A 187 2.53 23.83 -36.53
C ILE A 187 3.20 22.97 -37.61
N GLU A 188 4.52 23.02 -37.65
CA GLU A 188 5.33 22.22 -38.57
C GLU A 188 5.75 20.91 -37.90
N MET A 189 5.50 19.79 -38.58
CA MET A 189 5.93 18.45 -38.18
C MET A 189 7.29 18.12 -38.79
N PRO A 190 8.03 17.12 -38.25
CA PRO A 190 9.22 16.59 -38.91
C PRO A 190 8.93 16.24 -40.37
N GLY A 191 9.81 16.69 -41.28
CA GLY A 191 9.63 16.53 -42.72
C GLY A 191 8.85 17.66 -43.41
N GLY A 192 8.56 18.78 -42.72
CA GLY A 192 7.97 19.98 -43.31
C GLY A 192 6.45 19.93 -43.50
N ARG A 193 5.79 18.88 -42.99
CA ARG A 193 4.33 18.75 -43.06
C ARG A 193 3.68 19.75 -42.10
N LEU A 194 2.83 20.62 -42.62
CA LEU A 194 2.03 21.54 -41.82
C LEU A 194 0.74 20.85 -41.33
N VAL A 195 0.44 21.00 -40.04
CA VAL A 195 -0.78 20.46 -39.42
C VAL A 195 -1.40 21.51 -38.51
N ASP A 196 -2.72 21.48 -38.35
CA ASP A 196 -3.44 22.40 -37.47
C ASP A 196 -3.67 21.75 -36.10
N SER A 197 -3.11 22.34 -35.04
CA SER A 197 -3.27 21.84 -33.67
C SER A 197 -4.72 21.78 -33.21
N ALA A 198 -5.62 22.59 -33.74
CA ALA A 198 -7.05 22.55 -33.42
C ALA A 198 -7.73 21.23 -33.82
N GLN A 199 -7.12 20.45 -34.73
CA GLN A 199 -7.64 19.16 -35.20
C GLN A 199 -7.14 17.96 -34.38
N ALA A 200 -6.24 18.18 -33.42
CA ALA A 200 -5.71 17.10 -32.60
C ALA A 200 -6.79 16.51 -31.68
N GLN A 201 -6.78 15.19 -31.53
CA GLN A 201 -7.60 14.49 -30.54
C GLN A 201 -6.71 14.10 -29.37
N VAL A 202 -7.14 14.48 -28.17
CA VAL A 202 -6.47 14.12 -26.92
C VAL A 202 -7.45 13.36 -26.06
N THR A 203 -7.09 12.13 -25.72
CA THR A 203 -7.93 11.21 -24.97
C THR A 203 -7.22 10.81 -23.69
N LEU A 204 -7.96 10.70 -22.60
CA LEU A 204 -7.45 10.20 -21.34
C LEU A 204 -7.84 8.74 -21.15
N ALA A 205 -6.85 7.85 -21.05
CA ALA A 205 -7.06 6.46 -20.66
C ALA A 205 -6.91 6.35 -19.13
N GLU A 206 -8.02 6.10 -18.43
CA GLU A 206 -7.99 5.78 -17.01
C GLU A 206 -7.44 4.37 -16.80
N LEU A 207 -6.52 4.24 -15.86
CA LEU A 207 -5.84 2.99 -15.54
C LEU A 207 -6.30 2.52 -14.16
N PRO A 208 -7.00 1.38 -14.04
CA PRO A 208 -7.37 0.86 -12.75
C PRO A 208 -6.11 0.47 -11.97
N PHE A 209 -6.10 0.76 -10.67
CA PHE A 209 -5.04 0.33 -9.76
C PHE A 209 -5.65 -0.33 -8.53
N VAL A 210 -4.89 -1.20 -7.88
CA VAL A 210 -5.31 -1.86 -6.64
C VAL A 210 -4.71 -1.11 -5.46
N SER A 211 -5.58 -0.52 -4.63
CA SER A 211 -5.13 0.10 -3.39
C SER A 211 -4.82 -0.96 -2.32
N LEU A 212 -3.57 -1.00 -1.89
CA LEU A 212 -3.07 -1.82 -0.78
C LEU A 212 -3.08 -1.05 0.54
N ARG A 213 -3.57 0.19 0.56
CA ARG A 213 -3.51 1.11 1.71
C ARG A 213 -4.04 0.49 3.00
N HIS A 214 -5.16 -0.22 2.92
CA HIS A 214 -5.79 -0.87 4.09
C HIS A 214 -5.00 -2.07 4.64
N GLY A 215 -4.09 -2.65 3.85
CA GLY A 215 -3.21 -3.73 4.29
C GLY A 215 -1.90 -3.23 4.91
N LEU A 216 -1.61 -1.93 4.87
CA LEU A 216 -0.38 -1.37 5.39
C LEU A 216 -0.50 -0.96 6.87
N PRO A 217 0.52 -1.24 7.71
CA PRO A 217 0.62 -0.64 9.03
C PRO A 217 0.55 0.88 8.99
N GLU A 218 -0.22 1.48 9.90
CA GLU A 218 -0.45 2.94 9.95
C GLU A 218 0.86 3.74 10.04
N ALA A 219 1.85 3.24 10.77
CA ALA A 219 3.17 3.86 10.90
C ALA A 219 3.91 4.04 9.55
N LEU A 220 3.57 3.24 8.53
CA LEU A 220 4.14 3.38 7.18
C LEU A 220 3.35 4.35 6.30
N LEU A 221 2.07 4.55 6.62
CA LEU A 221 1.23 5.56 5.97
C LEU A 221 1.60 6.97 6.45
N THR A 222 1.99 7.11 7.73
CA THR A 222 2.30 8.41 8.36
C THR A 222 3.81 8.71 8.47
N GLY A 223 4.68 7.69 8.43
CA GLY A 223 6.13 7.83 8.61
C GLY A 223 6.94 8.09 7.34
N LEU A 224 8.24 8.39 7.50
CA LEU A 224 9.22 8.59 6.41
C LEU A 224 9.87 7.29 5.93
N ALA A 225 9.10 6.20 5.81
CA ALA A 225 9.65 4.94 5.32
C ALA A 225 10.13 5.07 3.87
N SER A 226 11.24 4.40 3.53
CA SER A 226 11.67 4.30 2.14
C SER A 226 10.70 3.43 1.32
N TYR A 227 10.78 3.55 0.00
CA TYR A 227 10.05 2.72 -0.95
C TYR A 227 10.26 1.23 -0.64
N ASN A 228 11.51 0.80 -0.48
CA ASN A 228 11.85 -0.60 -0.23
C ASN A 228 11.31 -1.09 1.12
N GLN A 229 11.36 -0.26 2.17
CA GLN A 229 10.78 -0.61 3.47
C GLN A 229 9.27 -0.78 3.38
N THR A 230 8.59 0.09 2.64
CA THR A 230 7.15 0.02 2.41
C THR A 230 6.78 -1.25 1.64
N VAL A 231 7.50 -1.56 0.57
CA VAL A 231 7.30 -2.80 -0.21
C VAL A 231 7.52 -4.04 0.64
N ALA A 232 8.60 -4.08 1.43
CA ALA A 232 8.88 -5.20 2.32
C ALA A 232 7.77 -5.39 3.36
N ALA A 233 7.21 -4.30 3.89
CA ALA A 233 6.08 -4.37 4.80
C ALA A 233 4.78 -4.80 4.14
N ALA A 234 4.45 -4.27 2.94
CA ALA A 234 3.30 -4.68 2.15
C ALA A 234 3.35 -6.19 1.87
N ARG A 235 4.52 -6.68 1.44
CA ARG A 235 4.76 -8.11 1.20
C ARG A 235 4.56 -8.94 2.46
N ARG A 236 5.02 -8.47 3.62
CA ARG A 236 4.79 -9.17 4.91
C ARG A 236 3.32 -9.18 5.31
N ALA A 237 2.60 -8.09 5.11
CA ALA A 237 1.18 -8.00 5.45
C ALA A 237 0.29 -8.87 4.53
N LEU A 238 0.68 -9.02 3.27
CA LEU A 238 -0.03 -9.83 2.28
C LEU A 238 0.47 -11.29 2.21
N ALA A 239 1.60 -11.61 2.86
CA ALA A 239 2.11 -12.97 2.89
C ALA A 239 1.10 -13.90 3.57
N PRO A 240 0.97 -15.16 3.12
CA PRO A 240 0.19 -16.15 3.84
C PRO A 240 0.67 -16.21 5.29
N ALA A 241 -0.27 -16.16 6.23
CA ALA A 241 0.05 -16.28 7.65
C ALA A 241 0.82 -17.59 7.88
N ARG A 242 1.96 -17.49 8.57
CA ARG A 242 2.84 -18.60 8.95
C ARG A 242 3.11 -18.53 10.44
N LEU A 243 2.99 -19.67 11.10
CA LEU A 243 3.23 -19.84 12.52
C LEU A 243 4.36 -20.86 12.70
N GLN A 244 5.52 -20.38 13.14
CA GLN A 244 6.61 -21.25 13.58
C GLN A 244 6.60 -21.32 15.11
N ILE A 245 6.72 -22.52 15.66
CA ILE A 245 6.69 -22.76 17.10
C ILE A 245 7.97 -23.45 17.54
N ASP A 246 8.77 -22.76 18.37
CA ASP A 246 9.92 -23.34 19.04
C ASP A 246 9.54 -23.66 20.49
N LEU A 247 9.27 -24.94 20.74
CA LEU A 247 8.88 -25.44 22.06
C LEU A 247 10.05 -25.37 23.06
N ALA A 248 11.30 -25.50 22.60
CA ALA A 248 12.47 -25.54 23.46
C ALA A 248 12.79 -24.14 24.02
N THR A 249 12.75 -23.13 23.15
CA THR A 249 13.01 -21.73 23.56
C THR A 249 11.74 -21.00 24.02
N ARG A 250 10.57 -21.64 23.88
CA ARG A 250 9.23 -21.11 24.19
C ARG A 250 8.90 -19.83 23.41
N ARG A 251 9.34 -19.81 22.16
CA ARG A 251 9.15 -18.69 21.24
C ARG A 251 8.28 -19.09 20.08
N ILE A 252 7.57 -18.12 19.54
CA ILE A 252 6.85 -18.27 18.27
C ILE A 252 7.28 -17.18 17.31
N GLU A 253 7.29 -17.50 16.02
CA GLU A 253 7.32 -16.52 14.95
C GLU A 253 5.93 -16.44 14.31
N ALA A 254 5.32 -15.25 14.36
CA ALA A 254 4.03 -14.96 13.76
C ALA A 254 4.04 -13.55 13.18
N ALA A 255 3.50 -13.38 11.96
CA ALA A 255 3.53 -12.11 11.22
C ALA A 255 4.93 -11.46 11.14
N GLY A 256 5.99 -12.27 11.10
CA GLY A 256 7.38 -11.82 11.06
C GLY A 256 7.91 -11.21 12.36
N LYS A 257 7.20 -11.41 13.50
CA LYS A 257 7.68 -11.06 14.84
C LYS A 257 8.00 -12.34 15.62
N VAL A 258 9.13 -12.32 16.33
CA VAL A 258 9.54 -13.38 17.26
C VAL A 258 9.32 -12.89 18.69
N PHE A 259 8.55 -13.64 19.48
CA PHE A 259 8.31 -13.32 20.89
C PHE A 259 8.07 -14.58 21.72
N ALA A 260 8.24 -14.48 23.04
CA ALA A 260 8.06 -15.59 23.96
C ALA A 260 6.61 -15.70 24.43
N LEU A 261 6.12 -16.93 24.59
CA LEU A 261 4.84 -17.21 25.25
C LEU A 261 5.07 -17.96 26.56
N PRO A 262 4.26 -17.71 27.61
CA PRO A 262 4.34 -18.52 28.81
C PRO A 262 3.95 -19.98 28.51
N PRO A 263 4.49 -20.97 29.24
CA PRO A 263 4.34 -22.39 28.90
C PRO A 263 2.89 -22.86 28.75
N ALA A 264 1.99 -22.37 29.60
CA ALA A 264 0.58 -22.75 29.58
C ALA A 264 -0.14 -22.25 28.32
N GLU A 265 0.10 -20.99 27.94
CA GLU A 265 -0.50 -20.42 26.73
C GLU A 265 0.13 -21.02 25.46
N LEU A 266 1.42 -21.32 25.48
CA LEU A 266 2.10 -22.01 24.38
C LEU A 266 1.59 -23.44 24.20
N ALA A 267 1.35 -24.18 25.29
CA ALA A 267 0.76 -25.52 25.24
C ALA A 267 -0.63 -25.49 24.63
N LEU A 268 -1.48 -24.54 25.03
CA LEU A 268 -2.81 -24.37 24.47
C LEU A 268 -2.76 -24.04 22.96
N LEU A 269 -1.88 -23.11 22.55
CA LEU A 269 -1.67 -22.79 21.14
C LEU A 269 -1.20 -24.02 20.35
N SER A 270 -0.25 -24.77 20.91
CA SER A 270 0.34 -25.96 20.27
C SER A 270 -0.67 -27.08 20.03
N VAL A 271 -1.63 -27.29 20.94
CA VAL A 271 -2.73 -28.25 20.72
C VAL A 271 -3.48 -27.93 19.43
N PHE A 272 -3.88 -26.67 19.23
CA PHE A 272 -4.60 -26.28 18.02
C PHE A 272 -3.70 -26.20 16.79
N ALA A 273 -2.44 -25.82 16.96
CA ALA A 273 -1.47 -25.77 15.88
C ALA A 273 -1.16 -27.16 15.31
N ARG A 274 -0.93 -28.20 16.14
CA ARG A 274 -0.75 -29.58 15.65
C ARG A 274 -1.99 -30.11 14.94
N ARG A 275 -3.17 -29.84 15.50
CA ARG A 275 -4.44 -30.25 14.85
C ARG A 275 -4.60 -29.61 13.49
N ALA A 276 -4.35 -28.32 13.36
CA ALA A 276 -4.38 -27.63 12.08
C ALA A 276 -3.28 -28.15 11.12
N GLN A 277 -2.09 -28.45 11.64
CA GLN A 277 -0.98 -29.04 10.88
C GLN A 277 -1.33 -30.43 10.29
N HIS A 278 -2.10 -31.23 11.03
CA HIS A 278 -2.56 -32.55 10.58
C HIS A 278 -3.93 -32.54 9.88
N GLY A 279 -4.55 -31.37 9.68
CA GLY A 279 -5.87 -31.25 9.07
C GLY A 279 -7.01 -31.85 9.92
N GLU A 280 -6.84 -31.91 11.24
CA GLU A 280 -7.83 -32.46 12.16
C GLU A 280 -8.99 -31.49 12.42
N ALA A 281 -10.18 -32.04 12.73
CA ALA A 281 -11.38 -31.25 12.97
C ALA A 281 -11.29 -30.33 14.21
N ALA A 282 -12.06 -29.24 14.19
CA ALA A 282 -12.19 -28.30 15.31
C ALA A 282 -12.72 -28.99 16.59
N LEU A 283 -12.24 -28.57 17.76
CA LEU A 283 -12.62 -29.17 19.05
C LEU A 283 -13.69 -28.36 19.79
N PRO A 284 -14.68 -29.00 20.44
CA PRO A 284 -15.52 -28.29 21.40
C PRO A 284 -14.69 -27.85 22.61
N ALA A 285 -15.06 -26.76 23.28
CA ALA A 285 -14.50 -26.43 24.59
C ALA A 285 -14.92 -27.49 25.63
N PRO A 286 -14.13 -27.71 26.70
CA PRO A 286 -14.57 -28.54 27.82
C PRO A 286 -15.87 -28.01 28.42
N SER A 287 -16.70 -28.91 28.95
CA SER A 287 -17.90 -28.53 29.68
C SER A 287 -17.55 -27.73 30.94
N LYS A 288 -18.45 -26.83 31.35
CA LYS A 288 -18.36 -26.16 32.66
C LYS A 288 -18.80 -27.07 33.80
N GLU A 289 -19.60 -28.09 33.51
CA GLU A 289 -20.24 -28.94 34.51
C GLU A 289 -19.43 -30.22 34.78
N LEU A 290 -18.73 -30.72 33.75
CA LEU A 290 -17.99 -31.97 33.79
C LEU A 290 -16.55 -31.75 33.29
N PRO A 291 -15.53 -32.04 34.13
CA PRO A 291 -14.15 -32.04 33.69
C PRO A 291 -13.89 -33.01 32.54
N ASP A 292 -13.06 -32.60 31.58
CA ASP A 292 -12.75 -33.37 30.38
C ASP A 292 -11.32 -33.94 30.46
N ASN A 293 -11.23 -35.27 30.52
CA ASN A 293 -9.95 -35.98 30.59
C ASN A 293 -9.20 -35.98 29.26
N ASP A 294 -9.89 -35.97 28.13
CA ASP A 294 -9.22 -35.94 26.83
C ASP A 294 -8.59 -34.56 26.60
N TRP A 295 -9.25 -33.49 27.01
CA TRP A 295 -8.68 -32.14 27.01
C TRP A 295 -7.46 -32.03 27.91
N LYS A 296 -7.51 -32.63 29.11
CA LYS A 296 -6.34 -32.73 29.99
C LYS A 296 -5.17 -33.41 29.27
N GLN A 297 -5.41 -34.58 28.66
CA GLN A 297 -4.34 -35.33 27.99
C GLN A 297 -3.73 -34.54 26.83
N ARG A 298 -4.56 -33.95 25.95
CA ARG A 298 -4.09 -33.11 24.83
C ARG A 298 -3.19 -31.98 25.31
N TYR A 299 -3.63 -31.27 26.36
CA TYR A 299 -2.89 -30.14 26.91
C TYR A 299 -1.58 -30.55 27.60
N LEU A 300 -1.61 -31.61 28.42
CA LEU A 300 -0.42 -32.08 29.14
C LEU A 300 0.66 -32.64 28.22
N VAL A 301 0.27 -33.27 27.10
CA VAL A 301 1.24 -33.72 26.08
C VAL A 301 2.06 -32.52 25.58
N GLU A 302 1.42 -31.43 25.16
CA GLU A 302 2.15 -30.25 24.69
C GLU A 302 2.96 -29.58 25.80
N LEU A 303 2.40 -29.50 27.01
CA LEU A 303 3.11 -28.91 28.14
C LEU A 303 4.39 -29.67 28.51
N ARG A 304 4.38 -31.01 28.39
CA ARG A 304 5.56 -31.86 28.59
C ARG A 304 6.63 -31.62 27.51
N TRP A 305 6.23 -31.48 26.25
CA TRP A 305 7.16 -31.13 25.16
C TRP A 305 7.83 -29.77 25.41
N ILE A 306 7.13 -28.81 26.00
CA ILE A 306 7.65 -27.45 26.32
C ILE A 306 8.55 -27.45 27.57
N ALA A 307 8.19 -28.22 28.60
CA ALA A 307 8.94 -28.27 29.84
C ALA A 307 10.26 -29.06 29.69
N GLY A 308 10.28 -30.04 28.78
CA GLY A 308 11.38 -30.98 28.62
C GLY A 308 11.27 -32.17 29.59
N PRO A 309 12.01 -33.27 29.32
CA PRO A 309 11.83 -34.56 30.00
C PRO A 309 12.16 -34.60 31.50
N LEU A 310 12.80 -33.55 32.03
CA LEU A 310 13.34 -33.49 33.40
C LEU A 310 12.66 -32.45 34.30
N LYS A 311 11.63 -31.74 33.81
CA LYS A 311 10.95 -30.70 34.60
C LYS A 311 9.69 -31.22 35.27
N ASP A 312 9.56 -30.87 36.53
CA ASP A 312 8.39 -31.16 37.35
C ASP A 312 7.19 -30.31 36.94
N LEU A 313 6.09 -30.97 36.56
CA LEU A 313 4.80 -30.38 36.19
C LEU A 313 3.73 -30.61 37.27
N ASP A 314 4.13 -31.05 38.47
CA ASP A 314 3.26 -31.52 39.55
C ASP A 314 2.13 -30.55 39.91
N ASP A 315 2.38 -29.24 39.89
CA ASP A 315 1.34 -28.25 40.21
C ASP A 315 0.23 -28.21 39.14
N THR A 316 0.60 -28.32 37.86
CA THR A 316 -0.37 -28.32 36.75
C THR A 316 -1.09 -29.66 36.66
N GLU A 317 -0.38 -30.77 36.89
CA GLU A 317 -0.98 -32.11 36.95
C GLU A 317 -1.95 -32.26 38.13
N ARG A 318 -1.61 -31.66 39.28
CA ARG A 318 -2.51 -31.55 40.44
C ARG A 318 -3.73 -30.68 40.13
N ALA A 319 -3.54 -29.51 39.50
CA ALA A 319 -4.65 -28.63 39.11
C ALA A 319 -5.62 -29.31 38.14
N LEU A 320 -5.10 -30.12 37.21
CA LEU A 320 -5.89 -30.87 36.24
C LEU A 320 -6.22 -32.30 36.70
N ARG A 321 -6.09 -32.63 38.00
CA ARG A 321 -6.26 -34.02 38.49
C ARG A 321 -7.60 -34.62 38.08
N LYS A 322 -8.67 -33.82 38.13
CA LYS A 322 -10.04 -34.24 37.79
C LYS A 322 -10.37 -34.16 36.29
N GLY A 323 -9.47 -33.62 35.45
CA GLY A 323 -9.75 -33.24 34.06
C GLY A 323 -9.64 -31.72 33.87
N MET A 324 -9.72 -31.25 32.62
CA MET A 324 -9.77 -29.82 32.31
C MET A 324 -11.22 -29.35 32.25
N ASP A 325 -11.58 -28.33 33.02
CA ASP A 325 -12.90 -27.70 32.95
C ASP A 325 -12.94 -26.50 31.99
N GLY A 326 -14.15 -26.06 31.62
CA GLY A 326 -14.36 -24.94 30.72
C GLY A 326 -13.86 -23.59 31.26
N GLY A 327 -13.74 -23.43 32.59
CA GLY A 327 -13.20 -22.24 33.23
C GLY A 327 -11.69 -22.11 33.01
N TYR A 328 -10.96 -23.20 33.27
CA TYR A 328 -9.52 -23.30 33.01
C TYR A 328 -9.21 -23.03 31.53
N PHE A 329 -9.92 -23.70 30.61
CA PHE A 329 -9.75 -23.48 29.17
C PHE A 329 -10.02 -22.02 28.77
N SER A 330 -11.13 -21.44 29.24
CA SER A 330 -11.50 -20.06 28.89
C SER A 330 -10.51 -19.02 29.43
N ALA A 331 -9.94 -19.25 30.61
CA ALA A 331 -8.94 -18.37 31.22
C ALA A 331 -7.66 -18.34 30.38
N HIS A 332 -7.11 -19.51 30.01
CA HIS A 332 -5.90 -19.58 29.18
C HIS A 332 -6.15 -19.11 27.75
N LEU A 333 -7.31 -19.42 27.15
CA LEU A 333 -7.68 -18.92 25.83
C LEU A 333 -7.75 -17.39 25.81
N SER A 334 -8.36 -16.78 26.84
CA SER A 334 -8.47 -15.32 26.95
C SER A 334 -7.11 -14.67 27.14
N LYS A 335 -6.24 -15.26 27.96
CA LYS A 335 -4.86 -14.78 28.17
C LYS A 335 -4.02 -14.90 26.89
N LEU A 336 -4.10 -16.02 26.18
CA LEU A 336 -3.43 -16.21 24.89
C LEU A 336 -3.89 -15.15 23.86
N ARG A 337 -5.20 -14.92 23.72
CA ARG A 337 -5.74 -13.88 22.83
C ARG A 337 -5.21 -12.49 23.17
N LYS A 338 -5.09 -12.17 24.47
CA LYS A 338 -4.53 -10.89 24.93
C LYS A 338 -3.05 -10.75 24.57
N LEU A 339 -2.25 -11.79 24.77
CA LEU A 339 -0.83 -11.79 24.43
C LEU A 339 -0.63 -11.62 22.91
N LEU A 340 -1.32 -12.42 22.09
CA LEU A 340 -1.22 -12.34 20.63
C LEU A 340 -1.65 -10.97 20.10
N ARG A 341 -2.74 -10.39 20.61
CA ARG A 341 -3.17 -9.04 20.21
C ARG A 341 -2.20 -7.95 20.67
N GLY A 342 -1.60 -8.09 21.85
CA GLY A 342 -0.59 -7.16 22.35
C GLY A 342 0.65 -7.13 21.46
N GLU A 343 1.16 -8.29 21.05
CA GLU A 343 2.37 -8.41 20.24
C GLU A 343 2.12 -8.11 18.74
N LEU A 344 0.99 -8.58 18.18
CA LEU A 344 0.75 -8.55 16.73
C LEU A 344 -0.21 -7.44 16.27
N GLY A 345 -0.97 -6.81 17.17
CA GLY A 345 -1.94 -5.78 16.80
C GLY A 345 -2.98 -6.29 15.78
N PRO A 346 -3.27 -5.53 14.70
CA PRO A 346 -4.21 -5.96 13.65
C PRO A 346 -3.82 -7.26 12.94
N ALA A 347 -2.53 -7.62 12.94
CA ALA A 347 -2.05 -8.85 12.31
C ALA A 347 -2.32 -10.12 13.14
N ALA A 348 -2.93 -10.00 14.33
CA ALA A 348 -3.17 -11.14 15.22
C ALA A 348 -4.22 -12.12 14.70
N GLU A 349 -5.18 -11.66 13.90
CA GLU A 349 -6.42 -12.40 13.57
C GLU A 349 -6.18 -13.83 13.03
N PRO A 350 -5.25 -14.07 12.08
CA PRO A 350 -4.99 -15.42 11.56
C PRO A 350 -4.41 -16.39 12.61
N TYR A 351 -3.82 -15.87 13.68
CA TYR A 351 -3.14 -16.63 14.74
C TYR A 351 -4.04 -16.87 15.96
N LEU A 352 -5.23 -16.28 15.99
CA LEU A 352 -6.19 -16.50 17.05
C LEU A 352 -6.90 -17.85 16.85
N ILE A 353 -7.14 -18.54 17.97
CA ILE A 353 -8.03 -19.71 17.96
C ILE A 353 -9.47 -19.18 17.76
N SER A 354 -10.01 -19.42 16.57
CA SER A 354 -11.39 -19.09 16.18
C SER A 354 -12.36 -19.98 16.95
N ASP A 355 -13.56 -19.48 17.25
CA ASP A 355 -14.64 -20.26 17.88
C ASP A 355 -15.70 -20.77 16.88
N GLY A 356 -15.47 -20.54 15.59
CA GLY A 356 -16.36 -20.96 14.50
C GLY A 356 -17.63 -20.12 14.36
N GLY A 357 -17.86 -19.10 15.20
CA GLY A 357 -18.95 -18.12 15.10
C GLY A 357 -20.37 -18.66 15.36
N SER A 358 -20.63 -19.95 15.18
CA SER A 358 -21.94 -20.60 15.39
C SER A 358 -21.93 -21.53 16.60
N ARG A 359 -23.11 -21.73 17.22
CA ARG A 359 -23.28 -22.69 18.31
C ARG A 359 -23.60 -24.09 17.76
N PRO A 360 -23.04 -25.17 18.33
CA PRO A 360 -22.06 -25.18 19.42
C PRO A 360 -20.67 -24.69 18.95
N ARG A 361 -20.02 -23.85 19.77
CA ARG A 361 -18.70 -23.28 19.44
C ARG A 361 -17.66 -24.37 19.29
N ARG A 362 -16.94 -24.35 18.17
CA ARG A 362 -15.85 -25.29 17.89
C ARG A 362 -14.59 -24.50 17.57
N TYR A 363 -13.54 -24.83 18.30
CA TYR A 363 -12.30 -24.10 18.30
C TYR A 363 -11.30 -24.71 17.34
N SER A 364 -10.68 -23.87 16.53
CA SER A 364 -9.60 -24.26 15.62
C SER A 364 -8.68 -23.09 15.31
N LEU A 365 -7.47 -23.41 14.87
CA LEU A 365 -6.59 -22.45 14.23
C LEU A 365 -6.86 -22.50 12.73
N SER A 366 -7.18 -21.36 12.11
CA SER A 366 -7.58 -21.30 10.69
C SER A 366 -6.41 -21.32 9.69
N LEU A 367 -5.19 -21.53 10.17
CA LEU A 367 -4.00 -21.65 9.33
C LEU A 367 -4.02 -22.97 8.54
N ARG A 368 -3.44 -22.92 7.33
CA ARG A 368 -3.28 -24.13 6.50
C ARG A 368 -2.22 -25.05 7.13
N PRO A 369 -2.29 -26.38 6.89
CA PRO A 369 -1.28 -27.32 7.36
C PRO A 369 0.16 -26.91 7.07
N THR A 370 0.42 -26.43 5.85
CA THR A 370 1.74 -26.00 5.37
C THR A 370 2.21 -24.65 5.92
N SER A 371 1.34 -23.94 6.65
CA SER A 371 1.66 -22.68 7.32
C SER A 371 2.16 -22.87 8.75
N ILE A 372 2.20 -24.10 9.26
CA ILE A 372 2.55 -24.39 10.66
C ILE A 372 3.79 -25.28 10.67
N SER A 373 4.82 -24.87 11.40
CA SER A 373 6.03 -25.68 11.60
C SER A 373 6.54 -25.64 13.04
N TYR A 374 7.26 -26.70 13.40
CA TYR A 374 7.86 -26.90 14.72
C TYR A 374 9.38 -26.98 14.54
N ASP A 375 10.00 -25.85 14.24
CA ASP A 375 11.44 -25.74 13.97
C ASP A 375 12.08 -24.73 14.93
N GLY A 376 13.38 -24.87 15.20
CA GLY A 376 14.13 -23.91 16.00
C GLY A 376 14.11 -22.52 15.38
N ILE A 377 13.85 -21.49 16.20
CA ILE A 377 13.82 -20.10 15.73
C ILE A 377 15.20 -19.49 15.95
N GLU A 378 15.99 -19.33 14.89
CA GLU A 378 17.24 -18.57 14.92
C GLU A 378 16.95 -17.08 15.09
N VAL A 379 17.40 -16.51 16.21
CA VAL A 379 17.34 -15.07 16.42
C VAL A 379 18.56 -14.49 15.71
N LYS A 380 18.35 -13.81 14.58
CA LYS A 380 19.39 -12.93 14.05
C LYS A 380 19.57 -11.78 15.04
N GLU A 381 20.75 -11.71 15.66
CA GLU A 381 21.20 -10.56 16.46
C GLU A 381 21.23 -9.27 15.64
#